data_AF-A0A9D5FTJ2-F1
#
_entry.id   AF-A0A9D5FTJ2-F1
#
_cell.length_a   1.000
_cell.length_b   1.000
_cell.length_c   1.000
_cell.angle_alpha   90.00
_cell.angle_beta   90.00
_cell.angle_gamma   90.00
#
_symmetry.space_group_name_H-M   'P 1'
#
loop_
_entity.id
_entity.type
_entity.pdbx_description
1 polymer ?
#
loop_
_entity_poly.entity_id
_entity_poly.type
_entity_poly.pdbx_seq_one_letter_code
_entity_poly.pdbx_strand_id
1 'polypeptide(L)'
;MIIRRENTPRDGFVMLELTIALLVVAVGVLALFSVFRVSHDTVARTESDIRISLFGQEVISGLRAGSDEALQNGTWELFWERMATNPSQTNISVAGSSLIGVWDTTSMVIVAGMLVTNVFTNYAYHSDAPTNIVSHALRYRLDVQPTNTTPLYPWTNRIMVTLSVWDGIFGSTNLEDGIVFYSEFSRLGEVP
;
A
#
# COMPACT_ATOMS: atom_id res chain seq x y z
N MET A 1 23.84 -82.65 10.46
CA MET A 1 23.13 -82.38 9.19
C MET A 1 22.73 -80.91 9.19
N ILE A 2 23.46 -80.09 8.44
CA ILE A 2 23.30 -78.63 8.42
C ILE A 2 22.45 -78.30 7.19
N ILE A 3 21.24 -77.81 7.40
CA ILE A 3 20.34 -77.39 6.32
C ILE A 3 20.75 -75.97 5.90
N ARG A 4 21.42 -75.85 4.75
CA ARG A 4 21.76 -74.57 4.14
C ARG A 4 20.51 -74.04 3.41
N ARG A 5 19.87 -72.99 3.92
CA ARG A 5 18.82 -72.28 3.18
C ARG A 5 19.48 -71.35 2.17
N GLU A 6 19.20 -71.56 0.88
CA GLU A 6 19.53 -70.61 -0.17
C GLU A 6 18.55 -69.43 -0.10
N ASN A 7 19.07 -68.23 0.14
CA ASN A 7 18.30 -67.00 0.07
C ASN A 7 18.09 -66.66 -1.42
N THR A 8 16.95 -67.02 -1.98
CA THR A 8 16.51 -66.47 -3.27
C THR A 8 16.36 -64.95 -3.12
N PRO A 9 17.03 -64.12 -3.94
CA PRO A 9 16.90 -62.67 -3.87
C PRO A 9 15.45 -62.27 -4.14
N ARG A 10 14.87 -61.47 -3.23
CA ARG A 10 13.50 -60.97 -3.36
C ARG A 10 13.48 -59.76 -4.30
N ASP A 11 13.57 -60.00 -5.61
CA ASP A 11 13.58 -58.93 -6.63
C ASP A 11 12.31 -58.05 -6.60
N GLY A 12 11.17 -58.60 -6.17
CA GLY A 12 9.92 -57.85 -6.04
C GLY A 12 9.93 -56.79 -4.93
N PHE A 13 10.79 -56.92 -3.92
CA PHE A 13 10.87 -55.95 -2.81
C PHE A 13 11.58 -54.66 -3.25
N VAL A 14 12.57 -54.77 -4.13
CA VAL A 14 13.39 -53.65 -4.61
C VAL A 14 12.58 -52.70 -5.51
N MET A 15 11.71 -53.23 -6.38
CA MET A 15 10.86 -52.38 -7.24
C MET A 15 9.80 -51.61 -6.43
N LEU A 16 9.25 -52.21 -5.37
CA LEU A 16 8.31 -51.51 -4.49
C LEU A 16 9.01 -50.37 -3.75
N GLU A 17 10.20 -50.62 -3.19
CA GLU A 17 10.99 -49.62 -2.48
C GLU A 17 11.35 -48.43 -3.36
N LEU A 18 11.79 -48.68 -4.60
CA LEU A 18 12.09 -47.63 -5.57
C LEU A 18 10.84 -46.83 -5.94
N THR A 19 9.69 -47.48 -6.12
CA THR A 19 8.43 -46.79 -6.46
C THR A 19 7.98 -45.89 -5.31
N ILE A 20 8.08 -46.36 -4.07
CA ILE A 20 7.77 -45.55 -2.88
C ILE A 20 8.75 -44.39 -2.76
N ALA A 21 10.05 -44.62 -2.98
CA ALA A 21 11.06 -43.56 -2.96
C ALA A 21 10.76 -42.47 -4.01
N LEU A 22 10.44 -42.87 -5.25
CA LEU A 22 10.06 -41.94 -6.31
C LEU A 22 8.78 -41.17 -5.97
N LEU A 23 7.80 -41.83 -5.36
CA LEU A 23 6.56 -41.17 -4.92
C LEU A 23 6.84 -40.13 -3.83
N VAL A 24 7.69 -40.44 -2.85
CA VAL A 24 8.08 -39.49 -1.80
C VAL A 24 8.83 -38.29 -2.39
N VAL A 25 9.75 -38.52 -3.34
CA VAL A 25 10.46 -37.43 -4.02
C VAL A 25 9.50 -36.55 -4.82
N ALA A 26 8.57 -37.15 -5.57
CA ALA A 26 7.58 -36.40 -6.34
C ALA A 26 6.69 -35.54 -5.44
N VAL A 27 6.22 -36.08 -4.31
CA VAL A 27 5.43 -35.33 -3.32
C VAL A 27 6.26 -34.20 -2.70
N GLY A 28 7.54 -34.45 -2.38
CA GLY A 28 8.46 -33.44 -1.86
C GLY A 28 8.66 -32.27 -2.83
N VAL A 29 8.85 -32.54 -4.12
CA VAL A 29 9.02 -31.51 -5.15
C VAL A 29 7.74 -30.69 -5.34
N LEU A 30 6.56 -31.33 -5.33
CA LEU A 30 5.28 -30.63 -5.40
C LEU A 30 5.06 -29.72 -4.18
N ALA A 31 5.43 -30.17 -2.99
CA ALA A 31 5.36 -29.36 -1.78
C ALA A 31 6.25 -28.10 -1.90
N LEU A 32 7.47 -28.24 -2.41
CA LEU A 32 8.37 -27.09 -2.64
C LEU A 32 7.76 -26.06 -3.59
N PHE A 33 7.18 -26.48 -4.72
CA PHE A 33 6.52 -25.56 -5.64
C PHE A 33 5.32 -24.83 -5.01
N SER A 34 4.56 -25.52 -4.16
CA SER A 34 3.47 -24.88 -3.40
C SER A 34 4.00 -23.79 -2.46
N VAL A 35 5.12 -24.04 -1.77
CA VAL A 35 5.73 -23.06 -0.86
C VAL A 35 6.21 -21.82 -1.62
N PHE A 36 6.81 -22.00 -2.80
CA PHE A 36 7.26 -20.86 -3.62
C PHE A 36 6.12 -19.93 -4.02
N ARG A 37 4.97 -20.48 -4.42
CA ARG A 37 3.79 -19.67 -4.79
C ARG A 37 3.30 -18.84 -3.59
N VAL A 38 3.15 -19.48 -2.43
CA VAL A 38 2.72 -18.80 -1.20
C VAL A 38 3.71 -17.70 -0.80
N SER A 39 5.01 -17.95 -0.93
CA SER A 39 6.04 -16.96 -0.64
C SER A 39 5.94 -15.75 -1.57
N HIS A 40 5.74 -15.97 -2.88
CA HIS A 40 5.65 -14.87 -3.85
C HIS A 40 4.43 -13.99 -3.58
N ASP A 41 3.28 -14.60 -3.34
CA ASP A 41 2.04 -13.88 -3.02
C ASP A 41 2.18 -13.09 -1.72
N THR A 42 2.89 -13.64 -0.73
CA THR A 42 3.17 -12.95 0.54
C THR A 42 4.07 -11.74 0.33
N VAL A 43 5.16 -11.89 -0.43
CA VAL A 43 6.09 -10.79 -0.73
C VAL A 43 5.38 -9.66 -1.48
N ALA A 44 4.58 -9.99 -2.50
CA ALA A 44 3.82 -9.00 -3.25
C ALA A 44 2.84 -8.21 -2.38
N ARG A 45 2.18 -8.89 -1.42
CA ARG A 45 1.30 -8.24 -0.44
C ARG A 45 2.08 -7.33 0.51
N THR A 46 3.18 -7.81 1.07
CA THR A 46 4.02 -7.00 1.97
C THR A 46 4.57 -5.76 1.26
N GLU A 47 5.01 -5.89 0.01
CA GLU A 47 5.48 -4.77 -0.80
C GLU A 47 4.36 -3.73 -1.04
N SER A 48 3.15 -4.22 -1.33
CA SER A 48 1.95 -3.38 -1.45
C SER A 48 1.63 -2.62 -0.15
N ASP A 49 1.59 -3.34 0.99
CA ASP A 49 1.31 -2.74 2.30
C ASP A 49 2.34 -1.67 2.67
N ILE A 50 3.62 -1.90 2.38
CA ILE A 50 4.70 -0.93 2.60
C ILE A 50 4.47 0.31 1.74
N ARG A 51 4.16 0.15 0.44
CA ARG A 51 3.89 1.29 -0.46
C ARG A 51 2.72 2.14 0.01
N ILE A 52 1.62 1.49 0.37
CA ILE A 52 0.43 2.17 0.87
C ILE A 52 0.74 2.91 2.18
N SER A 53 1.53 2.29 3.06
CA SER A 53 1.96 2.91 4.32
C SER A 53 2.83 4.14 4.11
N LEU A 54 3.82 4.06 3.23
CA LEU A 54 4.67 5.20 2.87
C LEU A 54 3.83 6.33 2.27
N PHE A 55 2.96 6.00 1.31
CA PHE A 55 2.05 6.96 0.71
C PHE A 55 1.17 7.65 1.76
N GLY A 56 0.53 6.89 2.64
CA GLY A 56 -0.32 7.43 3.70
C GLY A 56 0.44 8.35 4.64
N GLN A 57 1.65 7.96 5.05
CA GLN A 57 2.51 8.77 5.92
C GLN A 57 2.93 10.08 5.25
N GLU A 58 3.27 10.04 3.96
CA GLU A 58 3.66 11.22 3.20
C GLU A 58 2.48 12.20 3.05
N VAL A 59 1.27 11.73 2.75
CA VAL A 59 0.06 12.55 2.66
C VAL A 59 -0.24 13.23 4.00
N ILE A 60 -0.26 12.47 5.10
CA ILE A 60 -0.54 13.02 6.43
C ILE A 60 0.54 14.02 6.86
N SER A 61 1.81 13.75 6.54
CA SER A 61 2.92 14.68 6.82
C SER A 61 2.78 15.97 6.01
N GLY A 62 2.39 15.87 4.73
CA GLY A 62 2.11 17.03 3.88
C GLY A 62 0.94 17.87 4.38
N LEU A 63 -0.14 17.23 4.82
CA LEU A 63 -1.28 17.89 5.46
C LEU A 63 -0.87 18.61 6.74
N ARG A 64 0.00 18.00 7.56
CA ARG A 64 0.54 18.64 8.77
C ARG A 64 1.35 19.88 8.43
N ALA A 65 2.29 19.76 7.49
CA ALA A 65 3.10 20.89 7.05
C ALA A 65 2.25 22.05 6.49
N GLY A 66 1.27 21.75 5.63
CA GLY A 66 0.35 22.75 5.07
C GLY A 66 -0.56 23.38 6.13
N SER A 67 -1.03 22.59 7.10
CA SER A 67 -1.79 23.08 8.25
C SER A 67 -0.95 24.04 9.11
N ASP A 68 0.30 23.69 9.41
CA ASP A 68 1.20 24.52 10.20
C ASP A 68 1.54 25.83 9.50
N GLU A 69 1.76 25.81 8.19
CA GLU A 69 1.95 27.01 7.37
C GLU A 69 0.70 27.90 7.38
N ALA A 70 -0.48 27.31 7.16
CA ALA A 70 -1.75 28.03 7.20
C ALA A 70 -2.01 28.65 8.59
N LEU A 71 -1.56 27.99 9.64
CA LEU A 71 -1.65 28.50 11.01
C LEU A 71 -0.74 29.72 11.23
N GLN A 72 0.50 29.68 10.74
CA GLN A 72 1.43 30.82 10.79
C GLN A 72 0.89 32.03 10.01
N ASN A 73 0.18 31.77 8.92
CA ASN A 73 -0.42 32.80 8.07
C ASN A 73 -1.81 33.29 8.54
N GLY A 74 -2.37 32.69 9.60
CA GLY A 74 -3.71 33.02 10.08
C GLY A 74 -4.86 32.60 9.14
N THR A 75 -4.61 31.65 8.25
CA THR A 75 -5.56 31.13 7.24
C THR A 75 -5.91 29.66 7.47
N TRP A 76 -5.78 29.16 8.71
CA TRP A 76 -5.95 27.75 9.05
C TRP A 76 -7.35 27.22 8.73
N GLU A 77 -8.40 27.96 9.09
CA GLU A 77 -9.79 27.61 8.82
C GLU A 77 -10.05 27.55 7.30
N LEU A 78 -9.52 28.54 6.57
CA LEU A 78 -9.66 28.64 5.12
C LEU A 78 -8.93 27.49 4.40
N PHE A 79 -7.80 27.02 4.93
CA PHE A 79 -7.08 25.88 4.40
C PHE A 79 -7.95 24.61 4.45
N TRP A 80 -8.52 24.30 5.62
CA TRP A 80 -9.35 23.11 5.79
C TRP A 80 -10.72 23.21 5.11
N GLU A 81 -11.34 24.38 5.12
CA GLU A 81 -12.57 24.64 4.38
C GLU A 81 -12.35 24.40 2.88
N ARG A 82 -11.28 24.95 2.31
CA ARG A 82 -10.95 24.73 0.90
C ARG A 82 -10.63 23.27 0.61
N MET A 83 -9.89 22.61 1.50
CA MET A 83 -9.57 21.19 1.34
C MET A 83 -10.83 20.33 1.26
N ALA A 84 -11.84 20.61 2.10
CA ALA A 84 -13.07 19.86 2.12
C ALA A 84 -14.08 20.25 1.02
N THR A 85 -14.19 21.53 0.69
CA THR A 85 -15.26 22.05 -0.19
C THR A 85 -14.82 22.30 -1.62
N ASN A 86 -13.55 22.62 -1.85
CA ASN A 86 -13.01 22.94 -3.16
C ASN A 86 -11.64 22.28 -3.35
N PRO A 87 -11.63 20.95 -3.47
CA PRO A 87 -10.40 20.17 -3.41
C PRO A 87 -9.51 20.36 -4.65
N SER A 88 -9.99 21.09 -5.67
CA SER A 88 -9.21 21.52 -6.84
C SER A 88 -8.28 22.72 -6.58
N GLN A 89 -8.43 23.41 -5.45
CA GLN A 89 -7.68 24.64 -5.13
C GLN A 89 -6.62 24.48 -4.04
N THR A 90 -6.63 23.38 -3.30
CA THR A 90 -5.65 23.06 -2.25
C THR A 90 -4.67 22.02 -2.78
N ASN A 91 -3.62 22.51 -3.44
CA ASN A 91 -2.55 21.65 -3.92
C ASN A 91 -1.54 21.41 -2.79
N ILE A 92 -1.66 20.28 -2.10
CA ILE A 92 -0.58 19.78 -1.26
C ILE A 92 0.35 19.00 -2.17
N SER A 93 1.55 19.54 -2.42
CA SER A 93 2.61 18.80 -3.08
C SER A 93 3.17 17.79 -2.09
N VAL A 94 2.82 16.53 -2.25
CA VAL A 94 3.53 15.46 -1.55
C VAL A 94 4.90 15.33 -2.22
N ALA A 95 5.97 15.43 -1.43
CA ALA A 95 7.31 15.20 -1.93
C ALA A 95 7.42 13.74 -2.32
N GLY A 96 7.17 13.44 -3.60
CA GLY A 96 7.62 12.19 -4.20
C GLY A 96 9.10 12.08 -3.87
N SER A 97 9.48 10.97 -3.23
CA SER A 97 10.80 10.80 -2.63
C SER A 97 11.88 11.39 -3.54
N SER A 98 12.75 12.24 -3.00
CA SER A 98 13.85 12.89 -3.74
C SER A 98 14.91 11.89 -4.24
N LEU A 99 14.62 10.60 -4.19
CA LEU A 99 15.40 9.53 -4.80
C LEU A 99 15.19 9.61 -6.32
N ILE A 100 16.11 10.34 -6.96
CA ILE A 100 16.35 10.30 -8.40
C ILE A 100 16.36 8.83 -8.85
N GLY A 101 15.34 8.43 -9.60
CA GLY A 101 15.33 7.17 -10.35
C GLY A 101 14.30 6.09 -9.98
N VAL A 102 13.36 6.29 -9.05
CA VAL A 102 12.32 5.25 -8.78
C VAL A 102 10.89 5.79 -8.60
N TRP A 103 10.71 7.05 -8.16
CA TRP A 103 9.40 7.59 -7.75
C TRP A 103 9.07 8.95 -8.40
N ASP A 104 9.45 9.15 -9.66
CA ASP A 104 9.25 10.43 -10.32
C ASP A 104 7.90 10.52 -11.04
N THR A 105 6.85 10.77 -10.26
CA THR A 105 5.73 11.57 -10.75
C THR A 105 5.68 12.83 -9.91
N THR A 106 6.47 13.83 -10.32
CA THR A 106 6.16 15.27 -10.28
C THR A 106 4.88 15.63 -9.51
N SER A 107 5.04 16.13 -8.29
CA SER A 107 4.03 16.89 -7.52
C SER A 107 2.60 16.40 -7.66
N MET A 108 2.26 15.33 -6.96
CA MET A 108 0.88 14.86 -6.93
C MET A 108 -0.01 15.78 -6.08
N VAL A 109 -1.11 16.25 -6.68
CA VAL A 109 -2.13 17.05 -6.00
C VAL A 109 -3.06 16.12 -5.22
N ILE A 110 -3.11 16.29 -3.90
CA ILE A 110 -4.05 15.58 -3.03
C ILE A 110 -5.40 16.28 -3.05
N VAL A 111 -6.45 15.52 -3.33
CA VAL A 111 -7.84 16.00 -3.48
C VAL A 111 -8.72 15.25 -2.48
N ALA A 112 -9.53 15.97 -1.70
CA ALA A 112 -10.45 15.37 -0.74
C ALA A 112 -11.86 15.15 -1.33
N GLY A 113 -12.62 14.26 -0.70
CA GLY A 113 -14.04 13.99 -1.00
C GLY A 113 -14.29 13.12 -2.23
N MET A 114 -13.24 12.72 -2.96
CA MET A 114 -13.38 11.90 -4.17
C MET A 114 -12.35 10.77 -4.20
N LEU A 115 -12.71 9.69 -4.91
CA LEU A 115 -11.81 8.58 -5.19
C LEU A 115 -10.87 8.98 -6.31
N VAL A 116 -9.56 8.97 -6.02
CA VAL A 116 -8.51 9.33 -6.97
C VAL A 116 -7.63 8.12 -7.23
N THR A 117 -7.19 7.97 -8.47
CA THR A 117 -6.25 6.91 -8.88
C THR A 117 -4.91 7.53 -9.23
N ASN A 118 -3.85 7.06 -8.57
CA ASN A 118 -2.47 7.45 -8.84
C ASN A 118 -1.78 6.28 -9.54
N VAL A 119 -1.16 6.56 -10.68
CA VAL A 119 -0.42 5.57 -11.46
C VAL A 119 1.04 6.00 -11.49
N PHE A 120 1.90 5.17 -10.93
CA PHE A 120 3.33 5.40 -10.88
C PHE A 120 4.01 4.64 -12.00
N THR A 121 4.72 5.35 -12.87
CA THR A 121 5.44 4.76 -13.99
C THR A 121 6.92 4.64 -13.66
N ASN A 122 7.52 3.50 -14.02
CA ASN A 122 8.95 3.30 -13.80
C ASN A 122 9.75 4.11 -14.81
N TYR A 123 10.45 5.15 -14.33
CA TYR A 123 11.49 5.84 -15.08
C TYR A 123 12.82 5.14 -14.86
N ALA A 124 12.94 3.89 -15.33
CA ALA A 124 14.21 3.21 -15.32
C ALA A 124 15.16 3.96 -16.29
N TYR A 125 16.06 4.73 -15.70
CA TYR A 125 17.15 5.48 -16.33
C TYR A 125 17.89 4.62 -17.37
N HIS A 126 17.51 4.67 -18.65
CA HIS A 126 18.41 4.33 -19.78
C HIS A 126 17.97 4.73 -21.18
N SER A 127 16.82 5.37 -21.38
CA SER A 127 16.48 5.94 -22.69
C SER A 127 15.56 7.14 -22.52
N ASP A 128 15.79 8.20 -23.29
CA ASP A 128 15.02 9.46 -23.33
C ASP A 128 13.54 9.28 -23.78
N ALA A 129 12.98 8.07 -23.69
CA ALA A 129 11.61 7.75 -24.03
C ALA A 129 10.89 7.13 -22.82
N PRO A 130 9.72 7.66 -22.39
CA PRO A 130 8.91 7.03 -21.37
C PRO A 130 8.51 5.63 -21.86
N THR A 131 8.89 4.60 -21.11
CA THR A 131 8.61 3.20 -21.48
C THR A 131 7.13 2.85 -21.31
N ASN A 132 6.31 3.76 -20.74
CA ASN A 132 4.92 3.53 -20.35
C ASN A 132 4.72 2.27 -19.46
N ILE A 133 5.80 1.77 -18.85
CA ILE A 133 5.73 0.64 -17.94
C ILE A 133 5.20 1.17 -16.61
N VAL A 134 3.94 0.85 -16.33
CA VAL A 134 3.33 1.08 -15.03
C VAL A 134 4.09 0.23 -14.00
N SER A 135 4.75 0.89 -13.05
CA SER A 135 5.40 0.20 -11.92
C SER A 135 4.34 -0.34 -10.97
N HIS A 136 3.45 0.56 -10.54
CA HIS A 136 2.37 0.26 -9.61
C HIS A 136 1.33 1.38 -9.69
N ALA A 137 0.19 1.14 -9.08
CA ALA A 137 -0.86 2.14 -8.95
C ALA A 137 -1.54 1.97 -7.61
N LEU A 138 -2.13 3.04 -7.12
CA LEU A 138 -2.95 3.02 -5.92
C LEU A 138 -4.17 3.91 -6.12
N ARG A 139 -5.22 3.62 -5.37
CA ARG A 139 -6.39 4.47 -5.26
C ARG A 139 -6.46 5.03 -3.86
N TYR A 140 -6.93 6.26 -3.72
CA TYR A 140 -7.15 6.83 -2.39
C TYR A 140 -8.43 7.66 -2.33
N ARG A 141 -8.97 7.78 -1.13
CA ARG A 141 -10.02 8.73 -0.79
C ARG A 141 -9.63 9.42 0.50
N LEU A 142 -9.55 10.75 0.43
CA LEU A 142 -9.29 11.58 1.59
C LEU A 142 -10.61 12.22 2.03
N ASP A 143 -11.04 11.92 3.23
CA ASP A 143 -12.25 12.49 3.82
C ASP A 143 -11.83 13.46 4.93
N VAL A 144 -12.23 14.73 4.79
CA VAL A 144 -11.91 15.81 5.74
C VAL A 144 -13.22 16.26 6.38
N GLN A 145 -13.29 16.15 7.70
CA GLN A 145 -14.49 16.49 8.46
C GLN A 145 -14.15 17.41 9.63
N PRO A 146 -14.92 18.48 9.83
CA PRO A 146 -14.84 19.27 11.04
C PRO A 146 -15.36 18.46 12.23
N THR A 147 -14.67 18.51 13.37
CA THR A 147 -15.13 17.87 14.61
C THR A 147 -16.26 18.65 15.27
N ASN A 148 -16.33 19.96 15.01
CA ASN A 148 -17.30 20.82 15.66
C ASN A 148 -18.67 20.70 14.97
N THR A 149 -19.70 20.36 15.76
CA THR A 149 -21.08 20.19 15.28
C THR A 149 -21.85 21.52 15.19
N THR A 150 -21.21 22.63 15.56
CA THR A 150 -21.84 23.95 15.50
C THR A 150 -21.87 24.48 14.05
N PRO A 151 -23.06 24.77 13.50
CA PRO A 151 -23.22 25.05 12.07
C PRO A 151 -22.64 26.41 11.62
N LEU A 152 -22.31 27.30 12.56
CA LEU A 152 -21.83 28.65 12.24
C LEU A 152 -20.33 28.70 11.95
N TYR A 153 -19.53 27.81 12.56
CA TYR A 153 -18.07 27.79 12.41
C TYR A 153 -17.52 26.37 12.58
N PRO A 154 -17.78 25.45 11.63
CA PRO A 154 -17.36 24.06 11.78
C PRO A 154 -15.82 23.89 11.78
N TRP A 155 -15.10 24.80 11.13
CA TRP A 155 -13.66 24.70 10.85
C TRP A 155 -12.73 25.33 11.89
N THR A 156 -13.18 25.65 13.10
CA THR A 156 -12.41 26.55 14.01
C THR A 156 -11.43 25.89 14.95
N ASN A 157 -11.65 24.63 15.32
CA ASN A 157 -10.94 24.03 16.45
C ASN A 157 -10.17 22.76 16.07
N ARG A 158 -10.90 21.75 15.57
CA ARG A 158 -10.35 20.43 15.26
C ARG A 158 -10.92 19.89 13.97
N ILE A 159 -10.03 19.29 13.18
CA ILE A 159 -10.34 18.64 11.92
C ILE A 159 -9.92 17.18 12.01
N MET A 160 -10.85 16.31 11.65
CA MET A 160 -10.63 14.88 11.50
C MET A 160 -10.34 14.60 10.03
N VAL A 161 -9.26 13.88 9.78
CA VAL A 161 -8.87 13.46 8.45
C VAL A 161 -8.77 11.95 8.41
N THR A 162 -9.50 11.35 7.48
CA THR A 162 -9.46 9.92 7.20
C THR A 162 -8.99 9.69 5.78
N LEU A 163 -7.85 9.03 5.62
CA LEU A 163 -7.31 8.65 4.32
C LEU A 163 -7.48 7.14 4.15
N SER A 164 -8.29 6.73 3.19
CA SER A 164 -8.43 5.32 2.80
C SER A 164 -7.62 5.09 1.53
N VAL A 165 -6.80 4.04 1.51
CA VAL A 165 -5.92 3.72 0.38
C VAL A 165 -6.10 2.26 -0.02
N TRP A 166 -6.21 2.01 -1.32
CA TRP A 166 -6.35 0.69 -1.92
C TRP A 166 -5.24 0.46 -2.94
N ASP A 167 -4.76 -0.77 -3.02
CA ASP A 167 -3.80 -1.16 -4.04
C ASP A 167 -4.46 -1.24 -5.43
N GLY A 168 -3.68 -0.89 -6.45
CA GLY A 168 -4.03 -1.03 -7.86
C GLY A 168 -5.05 -0.01 -8.40
N ILE A 169 -5.20 -0.05 -9.73
CA ILE A 169 -6.15 0.77 -10.50
C ILE A 169 -7.59 0.24 -10.37
N PHE A 170 -7.74 -1.06 -10.09
CA PHE A 170 -9.01 -1.77 -10.10
C PHE A 170 -9.20 -2.56 -8.81
N GLY A 171 -10.45 -2.95 -8.55
CA GLY A 171 -10.82 -3.76 -7.40
C GLY A 171 -11.86 -3.07 -6.53
N SER A 172 -12.24 -3.75 -5.45
CA SER A 172 -13.14 -3.21 -4.44
C SER A 172 -12.55 -1.94 -3.83
N THR A 173 -13.42 -1.02 -3.44
CA THR A 173 -13.10 0.19 -2.65
C THR A 173 -13.85 0.16 -1.32
N ASN A 174 -14.22 -1.03 -0.85
CA ASN A 174 -14.74 -1.22 0.49
C ASN A 174 -13.62 -0.91 1.49
N LEU A 175 -13.99 -0.37 2.66
CA LEU A 175 -13.02 -0.01 3.70
C LEU A 175 -12.26 -1.23 4.25
N GLU A 176 -12.86 -2.42 4.18
CA GLU A 176 -12.25 -3.68 4.62
C GLU A 176 -11.09 -4.12 3.73
N ASP A 177 -11.06 -3.68 2.47
CA ASP A 177 -10.05 -4.05 1.47
C ASP A 177 -8.91 -3.02 1.38
N GLY A 178 -8.98 -1.93 2.15
CA GLY A 178 -8.02 -0.83 2.12
C GLY A 178 -7.36 -0.58 3.46
N ILE A 179 -6.26 0.16 3.45
CA ILE A 179 -5.62 0.66 4.67
C ILE A 179 -6.18 2.05 4.96
N VAL A 180 -6.65 2.24 6.19
CA VAL A 180 -7.24 3.50 6.65
C VAL A 180 -6.28 4.19 7.62
N PHE A 181 -5.88 5.40 7.27
CA PHE A 181 -5.11 6.28 8.13
C PHE A 181 -6.04 7.33 8.73
N TYR A 182 -5.88 7.57 10.01
CA TYR A 182 -6.64 8.57 10.75
C TYR A 182 -5.68 9.57 11.40
N SER A 183 -5.99 10.86 11.29
CA SER A 183 -5.28 11.92 12.01
C SER A 183 -6.23 13.04 12.38
N GLU A 184 -5.99 13.62 13.55
CA GLU A 184 -6.62 14.87 13.98
C GLU A 184 -5.63 16.02 13.85
N PHE A 185 -6.15 17.19 13.47
CA PHE A 185 -5.42 18.43 13.39
C PHE A 185 -6.13 19.46 14.27
N SER A 186 -5.41 20.01 15.25
CA SER A 186 -5.91 21.07 16.12
C SER A 186 -5.19 22.38 15.87
N ARG A 187 -5.87 23.48 16.16
CA ARG A 187 -5.25 24.80 16.21
C ARG A 187 -4.33 24.91 17.44
N LEU A 188 -3.15 25.51 17.28
CA LEU A 188 -2.21 25.76 18.40
C LEU A 188 -2.91 26.43 19.58
N GLY A 189 -2.71 25.87 20.78
CA GLY A 189 -3.31 26.35 22.03
C GLY A 189 -4.44 25.47 22.56
N GLU A 190 -4.97 24.54 21.77
CA GLU A 190 -5.90 23.50 22.22
C GLU A 190 -5.13 22.17 22.38
N VAL A 191 -5.09 21.67 23.61
CA VAL A 191 -4.52 20.35 23.93
C VAL A 191 -5.31 19.28 23.15
N PRO A 192 -4.65 18.27 22.53
CA PRO A 192 -5.30 17.15 21.86
C PRO A 192 -6.19 16.33 22.80
#